data_AF-A0A972F0E9-F1
#
_entry.id   AF-A0A972F0E9-F1
#
_cell.length_a   1.000
_cell.length_b   1.000
_cell.length_c   1.000
_cell.angle_alpha   90.00
_cell.angle_beta   90.00
_cell.angle_gamma   90.00
#
_symmetry.space_group_name_H-M   'P 1'
#
loop_
_entity.id
_entity.type
_entity.pdbx_description
1 polymer ?
#
loop_
_entity_poly.entity_id
_entity_poly.type
_entity_poly.pdbx_seq_one_letter_code
_entity_poly.pdbx_strand_id
1 'polypeptide(L)'
;MVLTVAMLFQPAFSGFDLGGMLEAGKDLTTAATLTDGQVKQLASEASRASDQANKVAPPSSPYAQRLAKLTTGMKIDGNVKPDIKVYLVRDVNAFAMADGTIRVFAGLMDQMTDDEVRYVIGHEIGHVSLGHSKKALQTAYMTSAARKAGSASGSGIAKLSDAALGDLAEKLVHAQYSQTHENEADQYALKLMKINKYDPKASVSALRKLEKMYGNDRSVFSSHPAPGDRADALEKAI
;
A
#
# COMPACT_ATOMS: atom_id res chain seq x y z
N MET A 1 37.03 -19.46 66.57
CA MET A 1 37.34 -19.43 65.13
C MET A 1 36.02 -19.60 64.39
N VAL A 2 35.43 -18.51 63.86
CA VAL A 2 35.59 -18.08 62.43
C VAL A 2 34.85 -19.10 61.54
N LEU A 3 33.81 -18.82 60.75
CA LEU A 3 33.30 -17.58 60.14
C LEU A 3 31.88 -17.89 59.62
N THR A 4 30.97 -16.93 59.72
CA THR A 4 29.69 -16.90 58.99
C THR A 4 29.95 -16.63 57.50
N VAL A 5 29.39 -17.42 56.58
CA VAL A 5 29.24 -17.00 55.17
C VAL A 5 27.88 -17.48 54.65
N ALA A 6 26.97 -16.53 54.46
CA ALA A 6 25.80 -16.65 53.60
C ALA A 6 26.15 -15.99 52.25
N MET A 7 26.05 -16.73 51.13
CA MET A 7 25.90 -16.19 49.77
C MET A 7 25.24 -17.29 48.91
N LEU A 8 23.94 -17.17 48.63
CA LEU A 8 23.35 -16.63 47.41
C LEU A 8 23.49 -17.54 46.19
N PHE A 9 22.37 -18.20 45.85
CA PHE A 9 22.07 -18.66 44.49
C PHE A 9 22.22 -17.48 43.52
N GLN A 10 23.06 -17.63 42.49
CA GLN A 10 22.95 -16.83 41.27
C GLN A 10 22.63 -17.79 40.10
N PRO A 11 21.59 -17.51 39.29
CA PRO A 11 21.54 -18.08 37.96
C PRO A 11 22.68 -17.43 37.16
N ALA A 12 23.54 -18.25 36.58
CA ALA A 12 24.51 -17.78 35.60
C ALA A 12 23.76 -17.27 34.37
N PHE A 13 23.53 -15.96 34.29
CA PHE A 13 23.36 -15.28 33.02
C PHE A 13 24.72 -15.28 32.34
N SER A 14 25.03 -16.35 31.61
CA SER A 14 26.14 -16.37 30.67
C SER A 14 25.95 -15.24 29.67
N GLY A 15 27.05 -14.51 29.45
CA GLY A 15 27.08 -13.22 28.77
C GLY A 15 26.35 -13.20 27.44
N PHE A 16 25.73 -12.05 27.18
CA PHE A 16 25.38 -11.64 25.84
C PHE A 16 26.63 -11.74 24.96
N ASP A 17 26.65 -12.74 24.07
CA ASP A 17 27.65 -12.87 23.04
C ASP A 17 27.46 -11.73 22.03
N LEU A 18 28.22 -10.64 22.22
CA LEU A 18 28.29 -9.54 21.27
C LEU A 18 28.86 -9.99 19.91
N GLY A 19 29.54 -11.14 19.85
CA GLY A 19 30.10 -11.71 18.63
C GLY A 19 29.02 -12.30 17.71
N GLY A 20 28.06 -13.04 18.26
CA GLY A 20 26.88 -13.53 17.52
C GLY A 20 25.97 -12.41 16.99
N MET A 21 25.93 -11.27 17.69
CA MET A 21 25.14 -10.10 17.26
C MET A 21 25.79 -9.34 16.08
N LEU A 22 27.11 -9.45 15.90
CA LEU A 22 27.86 -8.80 14.82
C LEU A 22 27.84 -9.60 13.51
N GLU A 23 27.83 -10.94 13.57
CA GLU A 23 27.64 -11.79 12.38
C GLU A 23 26.16 -11.84 11.90
N ALA A 24 25.19 -11.72 12.82
CA ALA A 24 23.79 -11.44 12.48
C ALA A 24 23.57 -10.01 11.90
N GLY A 25 24.60 -9.16 11.94
CA GLY A 25 24.55 -7.77 11.49
C GLY A 25 24.65 -7.57 9.96
N LYS A 26 24.97 -8.61 9.18
CA LYS A 26 25.14 -8.50 7.72
C LYS A 26 23.82 -8.55 6.94
N ASP A 27 22.76 -9.11 7.54
CA ASP A 27 21.47 -9.35 6.87
C ASP A 27 20.32 -8.51 7.42
N LEU A 28 20.64 -7.54 8.28
CA LEU A 28 19.73 -6.50 8.71
C LEU A 28 19.60 -5.43 7.62
N THR A 29 19.06 -5.82 6.46
CA THR A 29 18.44 -4.84 5.57
C THR A 29 17.20 -4.31 6.29
N THR A 30 17.41 -3.29 7.12
CA THR A 30 16.33 -2.48 7.69
C THR A 30 15.43 -2.00 6.55
N ALA A 31 14.12 -1.87 6.73
CA ALA A 31 13.27 -1.47 5.60
C ALA A 31 13.65 -0.10 5.00
N ALA A 32 14.35 0.75 5.78
CA ALA A 32 14.96 1.99 5.32
C ALA A 32 16.11 1.79 4.31
N THR A 33 16.74 0.62 4.30
CA THR A 33 17.86 0.24 3.40
C THR A 33 17.45 -0.58 2.17
N LEU A 34 16.15 -0.86 2.00
CA LEU A 34 15.67 -1.54 0.78
C LEU A 34 15.93 -0.67 -0.45
N THR A 35 16.58 -1.25 -1.46
CA THR A 35 16.76 -0.61 -2.77
C THR A 35 15.44 -0.55 -3.54
N ASP A 36 15.35 0.31 -4.56
CA ASP A 36 14.15 0.39 -5.41
C ASP A 36 13.82 -0.94 -6.10
N GLY A 37 14.85 -1.70 -6.50
CA GLY A 37 14.67 -3.03 -7.09
C GLY A 37 14.06 -4.02 -6.10
N GLN A 38 14.52 -3.99 -4.85
CA GLN A 38 14.01 -4.84 -3.78
C GLN A 38 12.56 -4.48 -3.39
N VAL A 39 12.25 -3.18 -3.31
CA VAL A 39 10.88 -2.70 -3.07
C VAL A 39 9.94 -3.18 -4.17
N LYS A 40 10.33 -3.03 -5.44
CA LYS A 40 9.51 -3.48 -6.58
C LYS A 40 9.32 -4.98 -6.57
N GLN A 41 10.36 -5.76 -6.29
CA GLN A 41 10.25 -7.21 -6.19
C GLN A 41 9.27 -7.63 -5.09
N LEU A 42 9.40 -7.08 -3.88
CA LEU A 42 8.49 -7.37 -2.78
C LEU A 42 7.04 -6.97 -3.09
N ALA A 43 6.85 -5.80 -3.73
CA ALA A 43 5.52 -5.36 -4.18
C ALA A 43 4.94 -6.34 -5.21
N SER A 44 5.72 -6.80 -6.18
CA SER A 44 5.26 -7.77 -7.18
C SER A 44 4.92 -9.13 -6.56
N GLU A 45 5.67 -9.60 -5.57
CA GLU A 45 5.37 -10.84 -4.85
C GLU A 45 4.09 -10.70 -4.01
N ALA A 46 3.92 -9.58 -3.30
CA ALA A 46 2.70 -9.27 -2.55
C ALA A 46 1.47 -9.11 -3.47
N SER A 47 1.65 -8.48 -4.64
CA SER A 47 0.63 -8.33 -5.67
C SER A 47 0.15 -9.70 -6.19
N ARG A 48 1.08 -10.63 -6.46
CA ARG A 48 0.73 -12.01 -6.85
C ARG A 48 -0.05 -12.74 -5.75
N ALA A 49 0.37 -12.60 -4.50
CA ALA A 49 -0.36 -13.20 -3.37
C ALA A 49 -1.78 -12.61 -3.26
N SER A 50 -1.93 -11.29 -3.46
CA SER A 50 -3.23 -10.62 -3.49
C SER A 50 -4.11 -11.10 -4.66
N ASP A 51 -3.54 -11.23 -5.87
CA ASP A 51 -4.22 -11.75 -7.07
C ASP A 51 -4.67 -13.22 -6.89
N GLN A 52 -3.95 -14.02 -6.09
CA GLN A 52 -4.35 -15.39 -5.77
C GLN A 52 -5.45 -15.46 -4.71
N ALA A 53 -5.44 -14.53 -3.75
CA ALA A 53 -6.45 -14.45 -2.71
C ALA A 53 -7.78 -13.83 -3.20
N ASN A 54 -7.75 -13.09 -4.31
CA ASN A 54 -8.91 -12.38 -4.85
C ASN A 54 -9.28 -12.86 -6.25
N LYS A 55 -10.59 -12.91 -6.55
CA LYS A 55 -11.05 -13.23 -7.91
C LYS A 55 -10.85 -12.04 -8.84
N VAL A 56 -9.78 -12.09 -9.63
CA VAL A 56 -9.54 -11.13 -10.72
C VAL A 56 -10.63 -11.25 -11.79
N ALA A 57 -11.18 -10.12 -12.22
CA ALA A 57 -12.17 -10.07 -13.28
C ALA A 57 -11.58 -10.58 -14.61
N PRO A 58 -12.20 -11.59 -15.27
CA PRO A 58 -11.72 -12.04 -16.57
C PRO A 58 -11.95 -10.93 -17.63
N PRO A 59 -11.20 -10.93 -18.75
CA PRO A 59 -11.34 -9.90 -19.80
C PRO A 59 -12.75 -9.76 -20.39
N SER A 60 -13.55 -10.83 -20.35
CA SER A 60 -14.95 -10.84 -20.81
C SER A 60 -15.92 -10.20 -19.82
N SER A 61 -15.50 -9.89 -18.59
CA SER A 61 -16.39 -9.30 -17.59
C SER A 61 -16.71 -7.85 -17.95
N PRO A 62 -17.93 -7.37 -17.64
CA PRO A 62 -18.30 -5.97 -17.86
C PRO A 62 -17.37 -5.00 -17.10
N TYR A 63 -16.87 -5.39 -15.92
CA TYR A 63 -15.93 -4.59 -15.16
C TYR A 63 -14.57 -4.47 -15.83
N ALA A 64 -14.03 -5.57 -16.37
CA ALA A 64 -12.73 -5.55 -17.06
C ALA A 64 -12.82 -4.73 -18.37
N GLN A 65 -13.92 -4.87 -19.11
CA GLN A 65 -14.18 -4.09 -20.32
C GLN A 65 -14.34 -2.60 -20.01
N ARG A 66 -15.10 -2.27 -18.96
CA ARG A 66 -15.24 -0.90 -18.49
C ARG A 66 -13.88 -0.34 -18.09
N LEU A 67 -13.11 -1.05 -17.26
CA LEU A 67 -11.78 -0.62 -16.85
C LEU A 67 -10.88 -0.33 -18.06
N ALA A 68 -10.85 -1.24 -19.04
CA ALA A 68 -10.07 -1.06 -20.27
C ALA A 68 -10.47 0.22 -21.02
N LYS A 69 -11.78 0.50 -21.15
CA LYS A 69 -12.28 1.76 -21.73
C LYS A 69 -11.84 3.00 -20.95
N LEU A 70 -11.77 2.90 -19.62
CA LEU A 70 -11.37 4.03 -18.76
C LEU A 70 -9.88 4.35 -18.85
N THR A 71 -9.03 3.34 -19.01
CA THR A 71 -7.57 3.45 -18.92
C THR A 71 -6.86 3.48 -20.26
N THR A 72 -7.49 2.99 -21.34
CA THR A 72 -6.90 3.03 -22.69
C THR A 72 -6.64 4.46 -23.14
N GLY A 73 -5.39 4.75 -23.47
CA GLY A 73 -4.97 6.07 -23.93
C GLY A 73 -4.91 7.15 -22.84
N MET A 74 -5.09 6.77 -21.56
CA MET A 74 -4.86 7.68 -20.44
C MET A 74 -3.39 8.11 -20.43
N LYS A 75 -3.17 9.40 -20.56
CA LYS A 75 -1.86 10.03 -20.40
C LYS A 75 -1.54 10.01 -18.91
N ILE A 76 -0.37 9.48 -18.58
CA ILE A 76 0.17 9.43 -17.22
C ILE A 76 1.43 10.29 -17.21
N ASP A 77 1.59 11.07 -16.15
CA ASP A 77 2.78 11.89 -15.95
C ASP A 77 3.86 11.07 -15.23
N GLY A 78 5.08 11.07 -15.77
CA GLY A 78 6.20 10.29 -15.24
C GLY A 78 6.37 8.89 -15.84
N ASN A 79 7.12 8.04 -15.14
CA ASN A 79 7.61 6.73 -15.64
C ASN A 79 6.85 5.51 -15.08
N VAL A 80 5.72 5.73 -14.40
CA VAL A 80 4.91 4.64 -13.86
C VAL A 80 4.21 3.92 -15.02
N LYS A 81 4.35 2.60 -15.07
CA LYS A 81 3.61 1.71 -15.96
C LYS A 81 2.60 0.94 -15.12
N PRO A 82 1.35 1.42 -14.98
CA PRO A 82 0.42 0.78 -14.08
C PRO A 82 -0.08 -0.56 -14.63
N ASP A 83 -0.12 -1.58 -13.78
CA ASP A 83 -0.83 -2.83 -14.00
C ASP A 83 -2.18 -2.73 -13.30
N ILE A 84 -3.24 -2.39 -14.02
CA ILE A 84 -4.55 -2.12 -13.45
C ILE A 84 -5.48 -3.30 -13.72
N LYS A 85 -6.04 -3.90 -12.67
CA LYS A 85 -7.04 -4.98 -12.77
C LYS A 85 -8.22 -4.73 -11.84
N VAL A 86 -9.33 -5.43 -12.10
CA VAL A 86 -10.50 -5.39 -11.22
C VAL A 86 -10.55 -6.65 -10.35
N TYR A 87 -10.78 -6.47 -9.06
CA TYR A 87 -11.19 -7.56 -8.16
C TYR A 87 -12.72 -7.61 -8.07
N LEU A 88 -13.29 -8.81 -8.24
CA LEU A 88 -14.73 -9.05 -8.13
C LEU A 88 -15.17 -9.14 -6.65
N VAL A 89 -14.95 -8.05 -5.93
CA VAL A 89 -15.24 -7.86 -4.50
C VAL A 89 -16.26 -6.73 -4.36
N ARG A 90 -17.19 -6.86 -3.40
CA ARG A 90 -18.32 -5.94 -3.21
C ARG A 90 -17.95 -4.67 -2.44
N ASP A 91 -16.81 -4.68 -1.75
CA ASP A 91 -16.35 -3.51 -1.01
C ASP A 91 -15.97 -2.36 -1.95
N VAL A 92 -16.12 -1.13 -1.47
CA VAL A 92 -15.72 0.07 -2.21
C VAL A 92 -14.29 0.38 -1.85
N ASN A 93 -13.35 -0.11 -2.66
CA ASN A 93 -11.94 0.14 -2.45
C ASN A 93 -11.14 0.15 -3.76
N ALA A 94 -9.97 0.78 -3.72
CA ALA A 94 -8.89 0.62 -4.69
C ALA A 94 -7.56 0.75 -3.94
N PHE A 95 -6.50 0.15 -4.45
CA PHE A 95 -5.17 0.28 -3.85
C PHE A 95 -4.07 0.21 -4.90
N ALA A 96 -2.90 0.76 -4.56
CA ALA A 96 -1.69 0.66 -5.34
C ALA A 96 -0.49 0.12 -4.56
N MET A 97 0.36 -0.66 -5.25
CA MET A 97 1.65 -1.12 -4.72
C MET A 97 2.81 -0.47 -5.47
N ALA A 98 3.99 -0.50 -4.84
CA ALA A 98 5.18 0.24 -5.28
C ALA A 98 5.74 -0.18 -6.65
N ASP A 99 5.31 -1.31 -7.20
CA ASP A 99 5.69 -1.76 -8.55
C ASP A 99 4.79 -1.22 -9.66
N GLY A 100 3.73 -0.48 -9.32
CA GLY A 100 2.71 -0.01 -10.27
C GLY A 100 1.48 -0.90 -10.36
N THR A 101 1.39 -1.97 -9.56
CA THR A 101 0.14 -2.71 -9.37
C THR A 101 -0.94 -1.76 -8.86
N ILE A 102 -2.09 -1.73 -9.54
CA ILE A 102 -3.31 -1.07 -9.08
C ILE A 102 -4.46 -2.05 -9.17
N ARG A 103 -5.29 -2.12 -8.13
CA ARG A 103 -6.49 -2.95 -8.13
C ARG A 103 -7.69 -2.12 -7.75
N VAL A 104 -8.73 -2.21 -8.56
CA VAL A 104 -10.01 -1.51 -8.37
C VAL A 104 -11.06 -2.54 -8.01
N PHE A 105 -11.89 -2.29 -7.00
CA PHE A 105 -12.91 -3.26 -6.61
C PHE A 105 -14.19 -3.03 -7.41
N ALA A 106 -14.89 -4.11 -7.77
CA ALA A 106 -16.16 -4.05 -8.48
C ALA A 106 -17.19 -3.19 -7.73
N GLY A 107 -17.24 -3.30 -6.39
CA GLY A 107 -18.09 -2.45 -5.55
C GLY A 107 -17.83 -0.96 -5.72
N LEU A 108 -16.57 -0.52 -5.85
CA LEU A 108 -16.24 0.87 -6.13
C LEU A 108 -16.75 1.30 -7.51
N MET A 109 -16.55 0.46 -8.51
CA MET A 109 -17.05 0.73 -9.85
C MET A 109 -18.58 0.84 -9.89
N ASP A 110 -19.31 0.03 -9.10
CA ASP A 110 -20.78 0.08 -9.05
C ASP A 110 -21.31 1.40 -8.47
N GLN A 111 -20.55 2.04 -7.56
CA GLN A 111 -20.97 3.29 -6.91
C GLN A 111 -20.57 4.57 -7.68
N MET A 112 -19.61 4.44 -8.61
CA MET A 112 -18.96 5.57 -9.26
C MET A 112 -19.19 5.62 -10.77
N THR A 113 -19.29 6.85 -11.30
CA THR A 113 -19.30 7.13 -12.73
C THR A 113 -17.92 6.89 -13.35
N ASP A 114 -17.84 6.89 -14.69
CA ASP A 114 -16.58 6.67 -15.42
C ASP A 114 -15.48 7.68 -15.02
N ASP A 115 -15.81 8.97 -14.86
CA ASP A 115 -14.83 10.00 -14.50
C ASP A 115 -14.46 9.97 -13.01
N GLU A 116 -15.38 9.56 -12.14
CA GLU A 116 -15.08 9.33 -10.72
C GLU A 116 -14.11 8.14 -10.54
N VAL A 117 -14.31 7.05 -11.29
CA VAL A 117 -13.37 5.92 -11.30
C VAL A 117 -12.01 6.34 -11.88
N ARG A 118 -11.98 7.18 -12.92
CA ARG A 118 -10.72 7.72 -13.46
C ARG A 118 -9.97 8.57 -12.43
N TYR A 119 -10.68 9.39 -11.65
CA TYR A 119 -10.07 10.13 -10.55
C TYR A 119 -9.45 9.17 -9.52
N VAL A 120 -10.16 8.13 -9.07
CA VAL A 120 -9.63 7.14 -8.12
C VAL A 120 -8.39 6.43 -8.70
N ILE A 121 -8.42 6.02 -9.97
CA ILE A 121 -7.24 5.45 -10.63
C ILE A 121 -6.08 6.46 -10.68
N GLY A 122 -6.35 7.72 -11.01
CA GLY A 122 -5.35 8.78 -11.01
C GLY A 122 -4.73 9.03 -9.64
N HIS A 123 -5.54 8.93 -8.58
CA HIS A 123 -5.12 9.02 -7.17
C HIS A 123 -4.16 7.90 -6.80
N GLU A 124 -4.51 6.66 -7.14
CA GLU A 124 -3.66 5.48 -6.95
C GLU A 124 -2.33 5.58 -7.72
N ILE A 125 -2.37 6.07 -8.98
CA ILE A 125 -1.15 6.34 -9.75
C ILE A 125 -0.30 7.41 -9.07
N GLY A 126 -0.93 8.42 -8.45
CA GLY A 126 -0.25 9.44 -7.65
C GLY A 126 0.53 8.84 -6.49
N HIS A 127 -0.05 7.92 -5.72
CA HIS A 127 0.66 7.23 -4.64
C HIS A 127 1.90 6.47 -5.12
N VAL A 128 1.83 5.82 -6.28
CA VAL A 128 3.00 5.14 -6.86
C VAL A 128 4.04 6.16 -7.34
N SER A 129 3.60 7.17 -8.09
CA SER A 129 4.47 8.15 -8.75
C SER A 129 5.25 9.01 -7.75
N LEU A 130 4.64 9.32 -6.61
CA LEU A 130 5.21 10.13 -5.54
C LEU A 130 5.97 9.28 -4.49
N GLY A 131 6.00 7.96 -4.65
CA GLY A 131 6.72 7.05 -3.76
C GLY A 131 6.01 6.75 -2.44
N HIS A 132 4.74 7.11 -2.29
CA HIS A 132 3.93 6.81 -1.10
C HIS A 132 3.79 5.30 -0.92
N SER A 133 3.48 4.56 -1.99
CA SER A 133 3.35 3.09 -1.92
C SER A 133 4.67 2.40 -1.57
N LYS A 134 5.81 2.97 -1.96
CA LYS A 134 7.14 2.50 -1.52
C LYS A 134 7.30 2.69 -0.02
N LYS A 135 6.94 3.86 0.52
CA LYS A 135 7.03 4.13 1.96
C LYS A 135 6.08 3.24 2.77
N ALA A 136 4.87 3.00 2.26
CA ALA A 136 3.91 2.07 2.83
C ALA A 136 4.48 0.65 2.89
N LEU A 137 5.09 0.17 1.80
CA LEU A 137 5.76 -1.13 1.77
C LEU A 137 6.90 -1.23 2.76
N GLN A 138 7.78 -0.23 2.82
CA GLN A 138 8.88 -0.23 3.78
C GLN A 138 8.33 -0.31 5.21
N THR A 139 7.26 0.42 5.52
CA THR A 139 6.62 0.39 6.85
C THR A 139 6.01 -0.98 7.15
N ALA A 140 5.22 -1.52 6.22
CA ALA A 140 4.60 -2.84 6.36
C ALA A 140 5.67 -3.94 6.52
N TYR A 141 6.71 -3.91 5.68
CA TYR A 141 7.83 -4.85 5.74
C TYR A 141 8.58 -4.75 7.08
N MET A 142 8.84 -3.55 7.60
CA MET A 142 9.41 -3.37 8.94
C MET A 142 8.58 -4.07 10.03
N THR A 143 7.26 -3.86 10.01
CA THR A 143 6.37 -4.49 11.01
C THR A 143 6.27 -6.00 10.85
N SER A 144 6.40 -6.54 9.63
CA SER A 144 6.38 -7.98 9.38
C SER A 144 7.73 -8.66 9.64
N ALA A 145 8.85 -8.00 9.32
CA ALA A 145 10.22 -8.47 9.54
C ALA A 145 10.64 -8.42 11.02
N ALA A 146 10.17 -7.45 11.79
CA ALA A 146 10.36 -7.41 13.25
C ALA A 146 9.84 -8.69 13.94
N ARG A 147 8.88 -9.41 13.33
CA ARG A 147 8.38 -10.69 13.82
C ARG A 147 9.26 -11.90 13.45
N LYS A 148 10.21 -11.75 12.53
CA LYS A 148 11.11 -12.81 12.02
C LYS A 148 12.53 -12.75 12.57
N ALA A 149 12.87 -11.82 13.45
CA ALA A 149 14.21 -11.67 14.03
C ALA A 149 14.71 -12.87 14.87
N GLY A 150 13.93 -13.97 14.97
CA GLY A 150 14.38 -15.26 15.49
C GLY A 150 14.84 -16.27 14.44
N SER A 151 14.72 -15.99 13.13
CA SER A 151 15.00 -17.00 12.10
C SER A 151 15.34 -16.40 10.73
N ALA A 152 16.61 -16.08 10.48
CA ALA A 152 17.27 -16.27 9.17
C ALA A 152 18.65 -15.60 9.15
N SER A 153 19.68 -16.41 8.96
CA SER A 153 20.99 -16.03 8.43
C SER A 153 20.96 -16.18 6.90
N GLY A 154 21.32 -15.15 6.16
CA GLY A 154 21.46 -15.17 4.70
C GLY A 154 21.42 -13.79 4.05
N SER A 155 22.49 -13.40 3.36
CA SER A 155 22.64 -12.14 2.64
C SER A 155 21.80 -12.07 1.37
N GLY A 156 20.55 -11.63 1.57
CA GLY A 156 19.56 -11.35 0.54
C GLY A 156 18.22 -10.95 1.19
N ILE A 157 17.25 -10.46 0.41
CA ILE A 157 15.87 -10.46 0.92
C ILE A 157 15.54 -11.92 1.23
N ALA A 158 15.37 -12.27 2.50
CA ALA A 158 14.91 -13.60 2.87
C ALA A 158 13.62 -13.88 2.12
N LYS A 159 13.59 -14.93 1.28
CA LYS A 159 12.38 -15.33 0.57
C LYS A 159 11.26 -15.44 1.60
N LEU A 160 10.24 -14.59 1.46
CA LEU A 160 9.09 -14.64 2.34
C LEU A 160 8.30 -15.91 2.01
N SER A 161 7.81 -16.59 3.04
CA SER A 161 6.84 -17.67 2.86
C SER A 161 5.54 -17.12 2.28
N ASP A 162 4.74 -17.96 1.63
CA ASP A 162 3.45 -17.56 1.06
C ASP A 162 2.54 -16.91 2.11
N ALA A 163 2.53 -17.44 3.34
CA ALA A 163 1.80 -16.84 4.46
C ALA A 163 2.30 -15.43 4.82
N ALA A 164 3.61 -15.19 4.77
CA ALA A 164 4.18 -13.88 5.04
C ALA A 164 3.95 -12.89 3.89
N LEU A 165 3.93 -13.37 2.64
CA LEU A 165 3.55 -12.57 1.48
C LEU A 165 2.06 -12.20 1.53
N GLY A 166 1.19 -13.11 1.96
CA GLY A 166 -0.22 -12.85 2.20
C GLY A 166 -0.45 -11.77 3.27
N ASP A 167 0.22 -11.89 4.43
CA ASP A 167 0.17 -10.85 5.49
C ASP A 167 0.70 -9.50 5.00
N LEU A 168 1.80 -9.49 4.23
CA LEU A 168 2.34 -8.27 3.66
C LEU A 168 1.36 -7.64 2.67
N ALA A 169 0.76 -8.44 1.78
CA ALA A 169 -0.24 -8.00 0.82
C ALA A 169 -1.46 -7.39 1.53
N GLU A 170 -1.99 -8.07 2.55
CA GLU A 170 -3.13 -7.60 3.33
C GLU A 170 -2.85 -6.25 4.00
N LYS A 171 -1.65 -6.08 4.57
CA LYS A 171 -1.20 -4.80 5.15
C LYS A 171 -1.07 -3.70 4.11
N LEU A 172 -0.61 -4.01 2.90
CA LEU A 172 -0.46 -3.05 1.82
C LEU A 172 -1.82 -2.59 1.29
N VAL A 173 -2.78 -3.50 1.15
CA VAL A 173 -4.16 -3.18 0.76
C VAL A 173 -4.82 -2.21 1.74
N HIS A 174 -4.51 -2.34 3.03
CA HIS A 174 -5.07 -1.52 4.11
C HIS A 174 -4.11 -0.42 4.61
N ALA A 175 -3.02 -0.14 3.87
CA ALA A 175 -2.01 0.80 4.31
C ALA A 175 -2.58 2.22 4.44
N GLN A 176 -2.40 2.83 5.61
CA GLN A 176 -2.83 4.20 5.87
C GLN A 176 -1.81 5.20 5.33
N TYR A 177 -2.29 6.20 4.60
CA TYR A 177 -1.48 7.33 4.15
C TYR A 177 -1.70 8.56 5.02
N SER A 178 -0.69 9.42 5.09
CA SER A 178 -0.78 10.70 5.81
C SER A 178 -1.68 11.66 5.04
N GLN A 179 -2.26 12.66 5.72
CA GLN A 179 -3.05 13.70 5.06
C GLN A 179 -2.24 14.44 3.97
N THR A 180 -0.93 14.61 4.17
CA THR A 180 -0.04 15.18 3.14
C THR A 180 0.02 14.30 1.90
N HIS A 181 0.24 12.98 2.07
CA HIS A 181 0.28 12.05 0.94
C HIS A 181 -1.05 12.00 0.18
N GLU A 182 -2.18 12.05 0.90
CA GLU A 182 -3.51 12.11 0.30
C GLU A 182 -3.70 13.37 -0.54
N ASN A 183 -3.37 14.53 0.02
CA ASN A 183 -3.48 15.80 -0.68
C ASN A 183 -2.57 15.84 -1.93
N GLU A 184 -1.36 15.31 -1.85
CA GLU A 184 -0.45 15.26 -3.00
C GLU A 184 -0.95 14.30 -4.09
N ALA A 185 -1.50 13.14 -3.71
CA ALA A 185 -2.14 12.21 -4.62
C ALA A 185 -3.41 12.80 -5.27
N ASP A 186 -4.20 13.58 -4.53
CA ASP A 186 -5.36 14.32 -5.05
C ASP A 186 -4.96 15.35 -6.10
N GLN A 187 -3.93 16.15 -5.82
CA GLN A 187 -3.43 17.15 -6.77
C GLN A 187 -2.85 16.48 -8.03
N TYR A 188 -2.16 15.35 -7.86
CA TYR A 188 -1.69 14.54 -8.98
C TYR A 188 -2.86 14.02 -9.83
N ALA A 189 -3.89 13.44 -9.19
CA ALA A 189 -5.09 12.95 -9.87
C ALA A 189 -5.82 14.07 -10.59
N LEU A 190 -6.01 15.22 -9.95
CA LEU A 190 -6.64 16.40 -10.56
C LEU A 190 -5.87 16.89 -11.79
N LYS A 191 -4.53 16.89 -11.74
CA LYS A 191 -3.68 17.20 -12.89
C LYS A 191 -3.89 16.19 -14.01
N LEU A 192 -3.95 14.88 -13.71
CA LEU A 192 -4.24 13.86 -14.71
C LEU A 192 -5.62 14.03 -15.34
N MET A 193 -6.64 14.35 -14.56
CA MET A 193 -7.99 14.64 -15.07
C MET A 193 -7.94 15.80 -16.09
N LYS A 194 -7.25 16.89 -15.74
CA LYS A 194 -7.09 18.07 -16.60
C LYS A 194 -6.33 17.76 -17.89
N ILE A 195 -5.19 17.05 -17.82
CA ILE A 195 -4.35 16.72 -19.01
C ILE A 195 -5.09 15.77 -19.98
N ASN A 196 -5.92 14.88 -19.45
CA ASN A 196 -6.71 13.95 -20.24
C ASN A 196 -8.07 14.52 -20.69
N LYS A 197 -8.42 15.75 -20.28
CA LYS A 197 -9.69 16.41 -20.57
C LYS A 197 -10.92 15.65 -20.04
N TYR A 198 -10.77 14.99 -18.89
CA TYR A 198 -11.88 14.42 -18.13
C TYR A 198 -12.50 15.49 -17.22
N ASP A 199 -13.72 15.28 -16.70
CA ASP A 199 -14.38 16.25 -15.83
C ASP A 199 -13.67 16.38 -14.48
N PRO A 200 -13.01 17.50 -14.16
CA PRO A 200 -12.33 17.67 -12.88
C PRO A 200 -13.30 17.64 -11.69
N LYS A 201 -14.59 17.98 -11.88
CA LYS A 201 -15.60 17.95 -10.80
C LYS A 201 -15.88 16.53 -10.30
N ALA A 202 -15.52 15.52 -11.09
CA ALA A 202 -15.63 14.13 -10.67
C ALA A 202 -14.71 13.77 -9.49
N SER A 203 -13.63 14.52 -9.25
CA SER A 203 -12.80 14.31 -8.05
C SER A 203 -13.54 14.69 -6.78
N VAL A 204 -14.20 15.85 -6.79
CA VAL A 204 -15.05 16.32 -5.69
C VAL A 204 -16.22 15.37 -5.50
N SER A 205 -16.94 14.99 -6.57
CA SER A 205 -18.11 14.12 -6.44
C SER A 205 -17.76 12.72 -5.95
N ALA A 206 -16.63 12.14 -6.39
CA ALA A 206 -16.13 10.86 -5.90
C ALA A 206 -15.88 10.90 -4.38
N LEU A 207 -15.15 11.92 -3.89
CA LEU A 207 -14.89 12.07 -2.47
C LEU A 207 -16.16 12.33 -1.66
N ARG A 208 -17.11 13.12 -2.17
CA ARG A 208 -18.41 13.30 -1.50
C ARG A 208 -19.24 12.03 -1.42
N LYS A 209 -19.16 11.15 -2.43
CA LYS A 209 -19.79 9.82 -2.37
C LYS A 209 -19.16 8.96 -1.28
N LEU A 210 -17.83 8.97 -1.19
CA LEU A 210 -17.08 8.27 -0.15
C LEU A 210 -17.43 8.80 1.25
N GLU A 211 -17.46 10.13 1.44
CA GLU A 211 -17.92 10.80 2.66
C GLU A 211 -19.36 10.38 3.03
N LYS A 212 -20.26 10.30 2.05
CA LYS A 212 -21.65 9.89 2.30
C LYS A 212 -21.78 8.44 2.73
N MET A 213 -20.99 7.52 2.16
CA MET A 213 -21.07 6.09 2.48
C MET A 213 -20.52 5.77 3.86
N TYR A 214 -19.50 6.49 4.28
CA TYR A 214 -18.63 6.07 5.38
C TYR A 214 -18.44 7.14 6.46
N GLY A 215 -19.01 8.33 6.26
CA GLY A 215 -18.78 9.50 7.10
C GLY A 215 -17.35 10.02 7.01
N ASN A 216 -16.99 10.87 7.96
CA ASN A 216 -15.61 11.28 8.21
C ASN A 216 -14.91 10.35 9.23
N ASP A 217 -15.46 9.16 9.44
CA ASP A 217 -15.00 8.24 10.46
C ASP A 217 -13.68 7.58 10.01
N ARG A 218 -12.62 7.78 10.80
CA ARG A 218 -11.24 7.37 10.44
C ARG A 218 -11.05 5.86 10.36
N SER A 219 -12.05 5.08 10.75
CA SER A 219 -12.03 3.62 10.79
C SER A 219 -12.47 2.97 9.48
N VAL A 220 -13.30 3.66 8.68
CA VAL A 220 -13.94 3.05 7.50
C VAL A 220 -13.18 3.34 6.21
N PHE A 221 -12.39 4.42 6.19
CA PHE A 221 -11.23 4.57 5.31
C PHE A 221 -9.96 4.42 6.13
N SER A 222 -9.59 3.18 6.48
CA SER A 222 -8.29 2.97 7.12
C SER A 222 -7.17 3.44 6.18
N SER A 223 -7.25 3.21 4.87
CA SER A 223 -6.19 3.61 3.93
C SER A 223 -6.15 5.11 3.58
N HIS A 224 -7.30 5.76 3.38
CA HIS A 224 -7.42 7.12 2.80
C HIS A 224 -8.36 8.04 3.60
N PRO A 225 -7.91 8.67 4.70
CA PRO A 225 -8.79 9.42 5.61
C PRO A 225 -9.33 10.76 5.04
N ALA A 226 -10.37 11.27 5.71
CA ALA A 226 -10.93 12.63 5.55
C ALA A 226 -11.43 13.00 4.12
N PRO A 227 -12.34 12.21 3.52
CA PRO A 227 -12.84 12.49 2.18
C PRO A 227 -13.55 13.85 2.06
N GLY A 228 -14.25 14.33 3.10
CA GLY A 228 -14.93 15.64 3.08
C GLY A 228 -13.97 16.82 2.98
N ASP A 229 -12.94 16.85 3.84
CA ASP A 229 -11.92 17.92 3.84
C ASP A 229 -11.15 17.96 2.51
N ARG A 230 -10.85 16.79 1.94
CA ARG A 230 -10.20 16.67 0.64
C ARG A 230 -11.10 17.13 -0.50
N ALA A 231 -12.41 16.86 -0.42
CA ALA A 231 -13.38 17.36 -1.39
C ALA A 231 -13.43 18.90 -1.36
N ASP A 232 -13.45 19.51 -0.17
CA ASP A 232 -13.39 20.98 -0.02
C ASP A 232 -12.11 21.58 -0.60
N ALA A 233 -10.96 20.90 -0.42
CA ALA A 233 -9.69 21.33 -0.96
C ALA A 233 -9.66 21.26 -2.50
N LEU A 234 -10.19 20.19 -3.08
CA LEU A 234 -10.28 20.01 -4.53
C LEU A 234 -11.26 20.99 -5.17
N GLU A 235 -12.39 21.26 -4.53
CA GLU A 235 -13.38 22.23 -5.02
C GLU A 235 -12.78 23.64 -5.19
N LYS A 236 -11.85 24.03 -4.31
CA LYS A 236 -11.11 25.30 -4.43
C LYS A 236 -10.05 25.30 -5.53
N ALA A 237 -9.61 24.13 -5.98
CA ALA A 237 -8.50 23.95 -6.94
C ALA A 237 -8.95 23.69 -8.39
N ILE A 238 -10.26 23.52 -8.61
CA ILE A 238 -10.88 23.33 -9.92
C ILE A 238 -11.22 24.68 -10.54
#